data_AF-A0A5D0X098-F1
#
_entry.id   AF-A0A5D0X098-F1
#
_cell.length_a   1.000
_cell.length_b   1.000
_cell.length_c   1.000
_cell.angle_alpha   90.00
_cell.angle_beta   90.00
_cell.angle_gamma   90.00
#
_symmetry.space_group_name_H-M   'P 1'
#
loop_
_entity.id
_entity.type
_entity.pdbx_description
1 polymer ?
#
loop_
_entity_poly.entity_id
_entity_poly.type
_entity_poly.pdbx_seq_one_letter_code
_entity_poly.pdbx_strand_id
1 'polypeptide(L)'
;MLSARYPVRSGLRPDFVFLHALRTLGLAALFLLAVVAALGGAPARAAAQGEGEATVAALMEDLAGHTRQAQALLQRAPDTDQTAQLRALRADLAADRDRAVALANDGSLDLRILEAQIKGLGGPPAEGQSEPKSVTEERTRLEATLSRLMRPKLRLQGAQARAAVLVSEIDTRLASLTKQRLLSHDVPPP
;
A
#
# COMPACT_ATOMS: atom_id res chain seq x y z
N MET A 1 -41.60 -88.74 28.88
CA MET A 1 -40.33 -88.02 28.62
C MET A 1 -40.35 -86.71 29.40
N LEU A 2 -39.33 -86.55 30.26
CA LEU A 2 -38.81 -85.38 31.02
C LEU A 2 -39.65 -84.09 31.20
N SER A 3 -39.95 -83.77 32.48
CA SER A 3 -39.35 -82.68 33.30
C SER A 3 -38.77 -81.45 32.55
N ALA A 4 -38.82 -80.18 32.99
CA ALA A 4 -39.15 -79.53 34.26
C ALA A 4 -38.98 -77.99 34.09
N ARG A 5 -39.73 -77.22 34.92
CA ARG A 5 -39.33 -76.01 35.71
C ARG A 5 -38.59 -74.80 35.07
N TYR A 6 -39.21 -73.61 35.23
CA TYR A 6 -38.74 -72.22 35.51
C TYR A 6 -37.21 -71.92 35.61
N PRO A 7 -36.68 -70.69 35.28
CA PRO A 7 -37.07 -69.41 35.94
C PRO A 7 -36.86 -68.06 35.18
N VAL A 8 -37.28 -66.97 35.86
CA VAL A 8 -36.94 -65.55 35.65
C VAL A 8 -35.47 -65.26 36.02
N ARG A 9 -34.74 -64.44 35.23
CA ARG A 9 -33.71 -63.50 35.76
C ARG A 9 -33.22 -62.45 34.73
N SER A 10 -33.46 -61.19 35.09
CA SER A 10 -32.60 -59.99 35.03
C SER A 10 -31.34 -59.94 34.13
N GLY A 11 -31.20 -58.84 33.37
CA GLY A 11 -29.88 -58.40 32.90
C GLY A 11 -29.86 -57.17 31.98
N LEU A 12 -29.49 -56.02 32.56
CA LEU A 12 -28.81 -54.86 31.96
C LEU A 12 -29.54 -53.98 30.90
N ARG A 13 -29.87 -52.75 31.33
CA ARG A 13 -29.77 -51.56 30.48
C ARG A 13 -28.29 -51.17 30.34
N PRO A 14 -27.88 -50.67 29.18
CA PRO A 14 -26.91 -49.59 29.14
C PRO A 14 -27.42 -48.44 28.25
N ASP A 15 -27.80 -47.36 28.91
CA ASP A 15 -27.22 -46.02 28.77
C ASP A 15 -27.08 -45.40 27.36
N PHE A 16 -28.09 -44.57 27.08
CA PHE A 16 -28.03 -43.21 26.52
C PHE A 16 -26.64 -42.52 26.47
N VAL A 17 -25.74 -42.88 25.56
CA VAL A 17 -24.54 -42.05 25.27
C VAL A 17 -24.19 -41.94 23.76
N PHE A 18 -24.75 -42.78 22.90
CA PHE A 18 -24.23 -42.91 21.53
C PHE A 18 -24.67 -41.83 20.51
N LEU A 19 -25.60 -40.92 20.84
CA LEU A 19 -26.16 -39.97 19.86
C LEU A 19 -25.51 -38.57 19.82
N HIS A 20 -24.48 -38.30 20.63
CA HIS A 20 -23.75 -37.01 20.57
C HIS A 20 -22.41 -37.08 19.81
N ALA A 21 -21.91 -38.29 19.53
CA ALA A 21 -20.62 -38.45 18.83
C ALA A 21 -20.69 -38.19 17.31
N LEU A 22 -21.89 -38.14 16.70
CA LEU A 22 -22.05 -37.98 15.25
C LEU A 22 -22.37 -36.55 14.77
N ARG A 23 -22.67 -35.59 15.66
CA ARG A 23 -22.90 -34.18 15.28
C ARG A 23 -21.64 -33.33 15.24
N THR A 24 -20.53 -33.80 15.81
CA THR A 24 -19.25 -33.07 15.82
C THR A 24 -18.40 -33.34 14.57
N LEU A 25 -18.68 -34.40 13.80
CA LEU A 25 -17.90 -34.73 12.60
C LEU A 25 -18.26 -33.88 11.36
N GLY A 26 -19.45 -33.27 11.32
CA GLY A 26 -19.88 -32.41 10.20
C GLY A 26 -19.31 -30.98 10.24
N LEU A 27 -18.89 -30.49 11.41
CA LEU A 27 -18.29 -29.16 11.59
C LEU A 27 -16.77 -29.17 11.47
N ALA A 28 -16.12 -30.31 11.71
CA ALA A 28 -14.67 -30.45 11.54
C ALA A 28 -14.25 -30.47 10.06
N ALA A 29 -15.08 -31.02 9.17
CA ALA A 29 -14.79 -31.08 7.73
C ALA A 29 -14.93 -29.71 7.02
N LEU A 30 -15.76 -28.81 7.54
CA LEU A 30 -15.90 -27.44 7.00
C LEU A 30 -14.83 -26.48 7.55
N PHE A 31 -14.22 -26.81 8.69
CA PHE A 31 -13.05 -26.08 9.21
C PHE A 31 -11.75 -26.49 8.50
N LEU A 32 -11.65 -27.74 8.03
CA LEU A 32 -10.47 -28.24 7.32
C LEU A 32 -10.39 -27.78 5.85
N LEU A 33 -11.51 -27.40 5.22
CA LEU A 33 -11.51 -26.81 3.88
C LEU A 33 -11.19 -25.30 3.89
N ALA A 34 -11.42 -24.60 5.01
CA ALA A 34 -11.08 -23.18 5.16
C ALA A 34 -9.59 -22.92 5.44
N VAL A 35 -8.86 -23.91 5.97
CA VAL A 35 -7.41 -23.80 6.23
C VAL A 35 -6.57 -24.07 4.98
N VAL A 36 -7.03 -24.89 4.05
CA VAL A 36 -6.27 -25.20 2.81
C VAL A 36 -6.31 -24.04 1.80
N ALA A 37 -7.34 -23.19 1.80
CA ALA A 37 -7.38 -21.99 0.97
C ALA A 37 -6.43 -20.87 1.45
N ALA A 38 -5.93 -20.94 2.70
CA ALA A 38 -5.02 -19.95 3.27
C ALA A 38 -3.53 -20.21 2.99
N LEU A 39 -3.14 -21.45 2.61
CA LEU A 39 -1.74 -21.79 2.36
C LEU A 39 -1.31 -21.77 0.88
N GLY A 40 -2.25 -21.72 -0.08
CA GLY A 40 -1.92 -21.73 -1.52
C GLY A 40 -1.54 -20.37 -2.13
N GLY A 41 -1.75 -19.25 -1.43
CA GLY A 41 -1.59 -17.89 -1.97
C GLY A 41 -0.35 -17.11 -1.53
N ALA A 42 0.49 -17.68 -0.66
CA ALA A 42 1.65 -17.00 -0.08
C ALA A 42 2.77 -16.64 -1.09
N PRO A 43 3.20 -17.54 -2.01
CA PRO A 43 4.35 -17.23 -2.88
C PRO A 43 4.02 -16.15 -3.92
N ALA A 44 2.80 -16.13 -4.46
CA ALA A 44 2.38 -15.15 -5.45
C ALA A 44 2.23 -13.74 -4.86
N ARG A 45 1.72 -13.61 -3.62
CA ARG A 45 1.64 -12.32 -2.92
C ARG A 45 3.02 -11.77 -2.55
N ALA A 46 3.93 -12.63 -2.09
CA ALA A 46 5.30 -12.22 -1.77
C ALA A 46 6.07 -11.73 -3.01
N ALA A 47 5.91 -12.41 -4.15
CA ALA A 47 6.50 -11.99 -5.42
C ALA A 47 5.94 -10.63 -5.89
N ALA A 48 4.62 -10.45 -5.90
CA ALA A 48 3.99 -9.19 -6.30
C ALA A 48 4.33 -8.02 -5.37
N GLN A 49 4.47 -8.26 -4.07
CA GLN A 49 4.93 -7.24 -3.11
C GLN A 49 6.39 -6.84 -3.35
N GLY A 50 7.27 -7.80 -3.66
CA GLY A 50 8.67 -7.52 -3.98
C GLY A 50 8.86 -6.73 -5.27
N GLU A 51 8.05 -7.00 -6.29
CA GLU A 51 8.05 -6.24 -7.56
C GLU A 51 7.63 -4.77 -7.37
N GLY A 52 6.58 -4.53 -6.57
CA GLY A 52 6.13 -3.17 -6.25
C GLY A 52 7.19 -2.37 -5.48
N GLU A 53 7.83 -2.98 -4.48
CA GLU A 53 8.88 -2.31 -3.70
C GLU A 53 10.12 -2.00 -4.55
N ALA A 54 10.55 -2.92 -5.41
CA ALA A 54 11.66 -2.70 -6.34
C ALA A 54 11.36 -1.56 -7.33
N THR A 55 10.12 -1.51 -7.84
CA THR A 55 9.68 -0.44 -8.76
C THR A 55 9.70 0.94 -8.08
N VAL A 56 9.22 1.02 -6.84
CA VAL A 56 9.29 2.26 -6.05
C VAL A 56 10.74 2.65 -5.76
N ALA A 57 11.60 1.69 -5.42
CA ALA A 57 13.02 1.95 -5.16
C ALA A 57 13.74 2.52 -6.39
N ALA A 58 13.52 1.92 -7.57
CA ALA A 58 14.10 2.38 -8.84
C ALA A 58 13.67 3.83 -9.15
N LEU A 59 12.37 4.13 -9.05
CA LEU A 59 11.85 5.49 -9.24
C LEU A 59 12.53 6.50 -8.29
N MET A 60 12.75 6.12 -7.03
CA MET A 60 13.36 7.02 -6.05
C MET A 60 14.83 7.32 -6.38
N GLU A 61 15.57 6.35 -6.92
CA GLU A 61 16.95 6.56 -7.35
C GLU A 61 17.01 7.43 -8.62
N ASP A 62 16.18 7.13 -9.62
CA ASP A 62 16.08 7.93 -10.85
C ASP A 62 15.79 9.40 -10.52
N LEU A 63 14.74 9.64 -9.71
CA LEU A 63 14.37 10.97 -9.28
C LEU A 63 15.49 11.67 -8.48
N ALA A 64 16.21 10.94 -7.61
CA ALA A 64 17.33 11.50 -6.89
C ALA A 64 18.47 11.92 -7.83
N GLY A 65 18.74 11.11 -8.86
CA GLY A 65 19.66 11.43 -9.95
C GLY A 65 19.28 12.71 -10.68
N HIS A 66 18.05 12.77 -11.20
CA HIS A 66 17.55 13.95 -11.91
C HIS A 66 17.47 15.19 -11.02
N THR A 67 17.12 15.04 -9.74
CA THR A 67 17.13 16.14 -8.77
C THR A 67 18.52 16.76 -8.60
N ARG A 68 19.54 15.92 -8.40
CA ARG A 68 20.93 16.39 -8.26
C ARG A 68 21.39 17.13 -9.52
N GLN A 69 21.09 16.58 -10.70
CA GLN A 69 21.42 17.22 -11.98
C GLN A 69 20.70 18.56 -12.15
N ALA A 70 19.42 18.64 -11.76
CA ALA A 70 18.61 19.85 -11.92
C ALA A 70 19.13 20.96 -11.05
N GLN A 71 19.40 20.64 -9.77
CA GLN A 71 19.97 21.60 -8.83
C GLN A 71 21.34 22.11 -9.31
N ALA A 72 22.20 21.22 -9.81
CA ALA A 72 23.51 21.61 -10.33
C ALA A 72 23.41 22.55 -11.54
N LEU A 73 22.47 22.32 -12.46
CA LEU A 73 22.25 23.20 -13.62
C LEU A 73 21.61 24.54 -13.22
N LEU A 74 20.62 24.52 -12.31
CA LEU A 74 19.92 25.72 -11.86
C LEU A 74 20.83 26.66 -11.05
N GLN A 75 21.78 26.12 -10.29
CA GLN A 75 22.76 26.89 -9.51
C GLN A 75 23.84 27.58 -10.36
N ARG A 76 24.08 27.09 -11.59
CA ARG A 76 25.01 27.75 -12.51
C ARG A 76 24.46 29.10 -12.97
N ALA A 77 25.33 29.97 -13.43
CA ALA A 77 24.91 31.17 -14.15
C ALA A 77 24.04 30.77 -15.38
N PRO A 78 22.98 31.53 -15.71
CA PRO A 78 22.19 31.31 -16.92
C PRO A 78 23.08 31.36 -18.16
N ASP A 79 22.98 30.32 -18.97
CA ASP A 79 23.69 30.17 -20.23
C ASP A 79 22.77 29.48 -21.24
N THR A 80 22.65 30.07 -22.43
CA THR A 80 21.73 29.55 -23.46
C THR A 80 22.15 28.19 -24.00
N ASP A 81 23.41 27.79 -23.82
CA ASP A 81 23.91 26.46 -24.22
C ASP A 81 23.35 25.34 -23.32
N GLN A 82 22.88 25.69 -22.10
CA GLN A 82 22.24 24.75 -21.18
C GLN A 82 20.81 24.37 -21.61
N THR A 83 20.22 25.06 -22.60
CA THR A 83 18.80 24.92 -22.96
C THR A 83 18.40 23.49 -23.30
N ALA A 84 19.21 22.77 -24.07
CA ALA A 84 18.90 21.39 -24.47
C ALA A 84 18.91 20.45 -23.26
N GLN A 85 19.89 20.59 -22.36
CA GLN A 85 20.02 19.78 -21.15
C GLN A 85 18.86 20.05 -20.18
N LEU A 86 18.50 21.32 -19.99
CA LEU A 86 17.35 21.70 -19.15
C LEU A 86 16.03 21.13 -19.70
N ARG A 87 15.82 21.12 -21.02
CA ARG A 87 14.61 20.52 -21.63
C ARG A 87 14.55 19.01 -21.45
N ALA A 88 15.66 18.31 -21.63
CA ALA A 88 15.72 16.87 -21.38
C ALA A 88 15.36 16.57 -19.92
N LEU A 89 16.03 17.25 -18.99
CA LEU A 89 15.82 17.03 -17.57
C LEU A 89 14.41 17.40 -17.09
N ARG A 90 13.79 18.42 -17.69
CA ARG A 90 12.38 18.74 -17.48
C ARG A 90 11.48 17.56 -17.85
N ALA A 91 11.74 16.93 -19.00
CA ALA A 91 10.95 15.79 -19.46
C ALA A 91 11.13 14.58 -18.52
N ASP A 92 12.37 14.31 -18.10
CA ASP A 92 12.67 13.21 -17.17
C ASP A 92 11.98 13.41 -15.81
N LEU A 93 12.07 14.62 -15.23
CA LEU A 93 11.38 14.95 -13.97
C LEU A 93 9.85 14.89 -14.11
N ALA A 94 9.29 15.29 -15.25
CA ALA A 94 7.86 15.15 -15.50
C ALA A 94 7.45 13.67 -15.58
N ALA A 95 8.26 12.83 -16.23
CA ALA A 95 8.02 11.39 -16.28
C ALA A 95 8.14 10.73 -14.89
N ASP A 96 9.09 11.15 -14.07
CA ASP A 96 9.22 10.67 -12.68
C ASP A 96 8.02 11.08 -11.82
N ARG A 97 7.56 12.33 -11.97
CA ARG A 97 6.34 12.82 -11.31
C ARG A 97 5.14 11.94 -11.66
N ASP A 98 4.95 11.68 -12.95
CA ASP A 98 3.77 10.93 -13.43
C ASP A 98 3.84 9.47 -12.99
N ARG A 99 5.03 8.86 -13.00
CA ARG A 99 5.27 7.52 -12.42
C ARG A 99 4.98 7.49 -10.92
N ALA A 100 5.41 8.51 -10.17
CA ALA A 100 5.12 8.61 -8.74
C ALA A 100 3.60 8.70 -8.45
N VAL A 101 2.86 9.46 -9.27
CA VAL A 101 1.39 9.56 -9.16
C VAL A 101 0.74 8.22 -9.43
N ALA A 102 1.15 7.52 -10.51
CA ALA A 102 0.59 6.22 -10.86
C ALA A 102 0.79 5.21 -9.72
N LEU A 103 2.01 5.10 -9.19
CA LEU A 103 2.33 4.20 -8.08
C LEU A 103 1.65 4.59 -6.77
N ALA A 104 1.46 5.89 -6.50
CA ALA A 104 0.77 6.35 -5.28
C ALA A 104 -0.74 6.06 -5.31
N ASN A 105 -1.32 6.02 -6.51
CA ASN A 105 -2.73 5.73 -6.74
C ASN A 105 -3.04 4.24 -6.83
N ASP A 106 -2.01 3.40 -7.04
CA ASP A 106 -2.14 1.95 -6.95
C ASP A 106 -2.33 1.55 -5.48
N GLY A 107 -3.58 1.64 -5.02
CA GLY A 107 -3.96 1.40 -3.63
C GLY A 107 -3.90 -0.08 -3.29
N SER A 108 -3.10 -0.46 -2.28
CA SER A 108 -3.05 -1.85 -1.85
C SER A 108 -4.40 -2.31 -1.28
N LEU A 109 -4.82 -3.52 -1.63
CA LEU A 109 -6.01 -4.17 -1.07
C LEU A 109 -5.98 -4.12 0.48
N ASP A 110 -4.81 -4.34 1.06
CA ASP A 110 -4.59 -4.35 2.51
C ASP A 110 -4.89 -2.99 3.15
N LEU A 111 -4.50 -1.89 2.50
CA LEU A 111 -4.80 -0.54 2.99
C LEU A 111 -6.32 -0.29 3.01
N ARG A 112 -7.03 -0.68 1.94
CA ARG A 112 -8.49 -0.51 1.86
C ARG A 112 -9.23 -1.38 2.87
N ILE A 113 -8.76 -2.61 3.10
CA ILE A 113 -9.33 -3.49 4.12
C ILE A 113 -9.16 -2.84 5.50
N LEU A 114 -7.98 -2.31 5.78
CA LEU A 114 -7.69 -1.67 7.07
C LEU A 114 -8.50 -0.39 7.29
N GLU A 115 -8.64 0.46 6.28
CA GLU A 115 -9.52 1.63 6.30
C GLU A 115 -10.99 1.22 6.56
N ALA A 116 -11.45 0.13 5.95
CA ALA A 116 -12.80 -0.39 6.16
C ALA A 116 -12.98 -0.95 7.59
N GLN A 117 -11.96 -1.61 8.16
CA GLN A 117 -11.99 -2.08 9.55
C GLN A 117 -12.08 -0.90 10.52
N ILE A 118 -11.25 0.12 10.34
CA ILE A 118 -11.29 1.36 11.16
C ILE A 118 -12.65 2.03 11.03
N LYS A 119 -13.19 2.15 9.81
CA LYS A 119 -14.53 2.70 9.58
C LYS A 119 -15.62 1.87 10.28
N GLY A 120 -15.46 0.55 10.33
CA GLY A 120 -16.37 -0.37 11.03
C GLY A 120 -16.42 -0.16 12.55
N LEU A 121 -15.36 0.42 13.15
CA LEU A 121 -15.35 0.81 14.57
C LEU A 121 -16.19 2.08 14.84
N GLY A 122 -16.67 2.76 13.80
CA GLY A 122 -17.34 4.05 13.93
C GLY A 122 -16.38 5.21 14.13
N GLY A 123 -16.95 6.43 14.17
CA GLY A 123 -16.19 7.64 14.46
C GLY A 123 -15.58 7.63 15.87
N PRO A 124 -14.58 8.48 16.13
CA PRO A 124 -14.06 8.67 17.48
C PRO A 124 -15.18 9.16 18.43
N PRO A 125 -15.05 8.94 19.75
CA PRO A 125 -15.98 9.47 20.74
C PRO A 125 -16.14 10.99 20.59
N ALA A 126 -17.36 11.49 20.83
CA ALA A 126 -17.58 12.92 20.96
C ALA A 126 -16.78 13.48 22.15
N GLU A 127 -16.52 14.78 22.15
CA GLU A 127 -15.80 15.44 23.23
C GLU A 127 -16.46 15.16 24.59
N GLY A 128 -15.66 14.73 25.56
CA GLY A 128 -16.13 14.34 26.90
C GLY A 128 -16.78 12.94 27.01
N GLN A 129 -16.90 12.19 25.91
CA GLN A 129 -17.36 10.79 25.93
C GLN A 129 -16.19 9.81 25.85
N SER A 130 -16.40 8.59 26.35
CA SER A 130 -15.46 7.48 26.23
C SER A 130 -16.09 6.31 25.46
N GLU A 131 -15.24 5.58 24.74
CA GLU A 131 -15.62 4.30 24.12
C GLU A 131 -15.20 3.12 25.02
N PRO A 132 -15.75 1.92 24.80
CA PRO A 132 -15.30 0.73 25.49
C PRO A 132 -13.79 0.51 25.29
N LYS A 133 -13.08 0.14 26.35
CA LYS A 133 -11.61 -0.06 26.34
C LYS A 133 -11.13 -0.96 25.19
N SER A 134 -11.86 -2.02 24.88
CA SER A 134 -11.54 -2.94 23.78
C SER A 134 -11.60 -2.26 22.40
N VAL A 135 -12.50 -1.30 22.20
CA VAL A 135 -12.60 -0.53 20.95
C VAL A 135 -11.42 0.43 20.83
N THR A 136 -11.05 1.11 21.92
CA THR A 136 -9.86 1.98 21.94
C THR A 136 -8.58 1.22 21.61
N GLU A 137 -8.39 0.05 22.21
CA GLU A 137 -7.21 -0.79 21.98
C GLU A 137 -7.14 -1.24 20.51
N GLU A 138 -8.25 -1.70 19.94
CA GLU A 138 -8.29 -2.12 18.54
C GLU A 138 -8.10 -0.95 17.59
N ARG A 139 -8.76 0.20 17.83
CA ARG A 139 -8.56 1.43 17.03
C ARG A 139 -7.08 1.84 16.99
N THR A 140 -6.45 1.91 18.16
CA THR A 140 -5.02 2.26 18.29
C THR A 140 -4.13 1.32 17.49
N ARG A 141 -4.40 0.00 17.56
CA ARG A 141 -3.64 -1.02 16.83
C ARG A 141 -3.80 -0.90 15.31
N LEU A 142 -5.02 -0.69 14.84
CA LEU A 142 -5.31 -0.54 13.41
C LEU A 142 -4.71 0.75 12.85
N GLU A 143 -4.83 1.87 13.57
CA GLU A 143 -4.24 3.15 13.17
C GLU A 143 -2.70 3.11 13.13
N ALA A 144 -2.06 2.41 14.08
CA ALA A 144 -0.61 2.19 14.05
C ALA A 144 -0.20 1.36 12.81
N THR A 145 -1.01 0.38 12.43
CA THR A 145 -0.78 -0.42 11.22
C THR A 145 -1.01 0.41 9.96
N LEU A 146 -2.05 1.25 9.94
CA LEU A 146 -2.36 2.13 8.82
C LEU A 146 -1.23 3.10 8.57
N SER A 147 -0.75 3.74 9.63
CA SER A 147 0.39 4.66 9.59
C SER A 147 1.63 3.99 8.99
N ARG A 148 1.90 2.72 9.33
CA ARG A 148 3.02 1.95 8.76
C ARG A 148 2.83 1.68 7.27
N LEU A 149 1.63 1.26 6.86
CA LEU A 149 1.30 0.89 5.47
C LEU A 149 1.17 2.12 4.56
N MET A 150 0.86 3.30 5.10
CA MET A 150 0.78 4.54 4.33
C MET A 150 2.16 5.12 3.95
N ARG A 151 3.25 4.72 4.62
CA ARG A 151 4.58 5.31 4.40
C ARG A 151 5.03 5.29 2.93
N PRO A 152 4.90 4.21 2.15
CA PRO A 152 5.28 4.19 0.74
C PRO A 152 4.47 5.21 -0.08
N LYS A 153 3.15 5.30 0.15
CA LYS A 153 2.29 6.28 -0.52
C LYS A 153 2.72 7.71 -0.22
N LEU A 154 3.00 8.03 1.05
CA LEU A 154 3.49 9.35 1.45
C LEU A 154 4.85 9.66 0.81
N ARG A 155 5.75 8.67 0.70
CA ARG A 155 7.04 8.84 0.00
C ARG A 155 6.85 9.17 -1.48
N LEU A 156 5.93 8.49 -2.17
CA LEU A 156 5.60 8.74 -3.57
C LEU A 156 4.96 10.12 -3.77
N GLN A 157 4.06 10.53 -2.90
CA GLN A 157 3.50 11.89 -2.91
C GLN A 157 4.59 12.95 -2.71
N GLY A 158 5.54 12.71 -1.79
CA GLY A 158 6.69 13.59 -1.61
C GLY A 158 7.63 13.61 -2.83
N ALA A 159 7.74 12.50 -3.57
CA ALA A 159 8.50 12.43 -4.82
C ALA A 159 7.82 13.24 -5.94
N GLN A 160 6.51 13.05 -6.12
CA GLN A 160 5.68 13.85 -7.03
C GLN A 160 5.86 15.36 -6.76
N ALA A 161 5.70 15.79 -5.50
CA ALA A 161 5.80 17.19 -5.14
C ALA A 161 7.18 17.77 -5.45
N ARG A 162 8.25 17.04 -5.12
CA ARG A 162 9.63 17.45 -5.43
C ARG A 162 9.86 17.60 -6.94
N ALA A 163 9.44 16.61 -7.72
CA ALA A 163 9.56 16.66 -9.18
C ALA A 163 8.78 17.83 -9.79
N ALA A 164 7.55 18.09 -9.31
CA ALA A 164 6.73 19.21 -9.78
C ALA A 164 7.38 20.58 -9.53
N VAL A 165 7.99 20.79 -8.36
CA VAL A 165 8.73 22.02 -8.05
C VAL A 165 9.89 22.19 -9.03
N LEU A 166 10.71 21.16 -9.24
CA LEU A 166 11.87 21.25 -10.13
C LEU A 166 11.48 21.50 -11.60
N VAL A 167 10.38 20.90 -12.08
CA VAL A 167 9.85 21.20 -13.43
C VAL A 167 9.51 22.69 -13.55
N SER A 168 8.84 23.27 -12.54
CA SER A 168 8.49 24.70 -12.52
C SER A 168 9.73 25.62 -12.51
N GLU A 169 10.75 25.27 -11.75
CA GLU A 169 12.02 26.02 -11.70
C GLU A 169 12.76 25.96 -13.06
N ILE A 170 12.79 24.78 -13.68
CA ILE A 170 13.38 24.61 -15.01
C ILE A 170 12.59 25.41 -16.06
N ASP A 171 11.26 25.41 -16.00
CA ASP A 171 10.41 26.22 -16.90
C ASP A 171 10.71 27.71 -16.78
N THR A 172 10.87 28.19 -15.55
CA THR A 172 11.26 29.58 -15.28
C THR A 172 12.63 29.91 -15.86
N ARG A 173 13.61 29.01 -15.68
CA ARG A 173 14.96 29.15 -16.25
C ARG A 173 14.94 29.16 -17.77
N LEU A 174 14.21 28.25 -18.40
CA LEU A 174 14.08 28.16 -19.87
C LEU A 174 13.42 29.40 -20.47
N ALA A 175 12.41 29.96 -19.81
CA ALA A 175 11.79 31.21 -20.23
C ALA A 175 12.79 32.38 -20.20
N SER A 176 13.59 32.47 -19.14
CA SER A 176 14.66 33.48 -19.02
C SER A 176 15.71 33.35 -20.13
N LEU A 177 16.19 32.12 -20.39
CA LEU A 177 17.17 31.85 -21.45
C LEU A 177 16.61 32.17 -22.85
N THR A 178 15.33 31.88 -23.08
CA THR A 178 14.66 32.20 -24.34
C THR A 178 14.63 33.72 -24.56
N LYS A 179 14.29 34.49 -23.51
CA LYS A 179 14.31 35.96 -23.57
C LYS A 179 15.72 36.50 -23.87
N GLN A 180 16.76 35.97 -23.21
CA GLN A 180 18.14 36.38 -23.46
C GLN A 180 18.56 36.13 -24.91
N ARG A 181 18.25 34.95 -25.47
CA ARG A 181 18.59 34.61 -26.85
C ARG A 181 17.95 35.56 -27.87
N LEU A 182 16.68 35.94 -27.66
CA LEU A 182 16.00 36.89 -28.53
C LEU A 182 16.69 38.27 -28.50
N LEU A 183 17.00 38.78 -27.31
CA LEU A 183 17.67 40.06 -27.16
C LEU A 183 19.08 40.08 -27.79
N SER A 184 19.83 38.98 -27.72
CA SER A 184 21.14 38.89 -28.38
C SER A 184 21.04 38.81 -29.91
N HIS A 185 19.91 38.37 -30.45
CA HIS A 185 19.67 38.34 -31.90
C HIS A 185 19.21 39.69 -32.47
N ASP A 186 18.55 40.53 -31.67
CA ASP A 186 18.01 41.83 -32.10
C ASP A 186 19.04 42.99 -32.07
N VAL A 187 20.28 42.76 -31.63
CA VAL A 187 21.37 43.76 -31.70
C VAL A 187 22.01 43.70 -33.09
N PRO A 188 21.84 44.73 -33.96
CA PRO A 188 22.50 44.74 -35.27
C PRO A 188 24.03 44.82 -35.11
N PRO A 189 24.81 44.20 -36.02
CA PRO A 189 26.27 44.28 -35.96
C PRO A 189 26.74 45.75 -36.09
N PRO A 190 27.86 46.13 -35.44
CA PRO A 190 28.43 47.47 -35.55
C PRO A 190 28.92 47.81 -36.96
#